data_AF-A0A5R9LRP2-F1
#
_entry.id   AF-A0A5R9LRP2-F1
#
_cell.length_a   1.000
_cell.length_b   1.000
_cell.length_c   1.000
_cell.angle_alpha   90.00
_cell.angle_beta   90.00
_cell.angle_gamma   90.00
#
_symmetry.space_group_name_H-M   'P 1'
#
loop_
_entity.id
_entity.type
_entity.pdbx_description
1 polymer ?
#
loop_
_entity_poly.entity_id
_entity_poly.type
_entity_poly.pdbx_seq_one_letter_code
_entity_poly.pdbx_strand_id
1 'polypeptide(L)'
;MQLRARLVGVGVMAMAAIPLMVLGTAQASQTVALPAQATAHSCATAQAGFASCKAILRTDIAPAKTISPNATPSGYGPASLQAAYALPSATAGAGRTVAIVDAYDDPTAEADLAVYRSQFGLPACTTANGCFKKIDQNGGTAYPRKDGGWAQEISLDIDMVSAICPNCHILLVEAKSASFANLGAAVNRAAATPGVVAISNSYGGSDASDANYGTYYNHPGIAVTASSGDSGYGASYPASSHYVTAVGGTTLNTASNARGWTETAWSGAGSGCSAYNTALTGAASFGTGCAKRAEADVSAVANPSTGVAVYDSTAYQGSSGWMVFGGTSVSAPVIGSVYALAGNTGSIDNNYPYTHSASLWDVTSGSNGTCPTVQWCNARTGWDGPTGLGTPNGIGAF
;
A
#
# COMPACT_ATOMS: atom_id res chain seq x y z
N MET A 1 -75.06 24.77 61.24
CA MET A 1 -74.26 25.98 60.98
C MET A 1 -73.12 25.56 60.07
N GLN A 2 -73.24 25.86 58.77
CA GLN A 2 -72.36 25.34 57.71
C GLN A 2 -71.07 26.17 57.61
N LEU A 3 -69.90 25.53 57.58
CA LEU A 3 -68.71 26.08 56.96
C LEU A 3 -68.36 25.23 55.73
N ARG A 4 -68.46 25.83 54.54
CA ARG A 4 -67.90 25.31 53.30
C ARG A 4 -66.88 26.32 52.81
N ALA A 5 -65.61 25.89 52.73
CA ALA A 5 -64.55 26.62 52.07
C ALA A 5 -64.78 26.63 50.55
N ARG A 6 -64.56 27.78 49.90
CA ARG A 6 -64.41 27.87 48.44
C ARG A 6 -63.20 28.75 48.12
N LEU A 7 -62.30 28.16 47.33
CA LEU A 7 -61.08 28.74 46.81
C LEU A 7 -61.36 29.90 45.84
N VAL A 8 -60.46 30.89 45.90
CA VAL A 8 -60.31 32.00 44.97
C VAL A 8 -59.65 31.51 43.69
N GLY A 9 -60.26 31.77 42.54
CA GLY A 9 -59.65 31.61 41.22
C GLY A 9 -59.35 32.98 40.60
N VAL A 10 -58.07 33.28 40.39
CA VAL A 10 -57.61 34.45 39.61
C VAL A 10 -57.34 33.97 38.19
N GLY A 11 -58.07 34.52 37.22
CA GLY A 11 -57.86 34.28 35.79
C GLY A 11 -56.74 35.16 35.25
N VAL A 12 -55.74 34.56 34.61
CA VAL A 12 -54.69 35.24 33.85
C VAL A 12 -54.98 35.02 32.36
N MET A 13 -55.27 36.10 31.62
CA MET A 13 -55.30 36.08 30.15
C MET A 13 -53.87 36.02 29.63
N ALA A 14 -53.51 34.95 28.94
CA ALA A 14 -52.28 34.85 28.17
C ALA A 14 -52.54 35.33 26.73
N MET A 15 -51.87 36.43 26.33
CA MET A 15 -51.78 36.83 24.91
C MET A 15 -50.78 35.92 24.20
N ALA A 16 -51.23 35.19 23.18
CA ALA A 16 -50.38 34.40 22.31
C ALA A 16 -49.70 35.31 21.28
N ALA A 17 -48.39 35.52 21.40
CA ALA A 17 -47.57 36.10 20.34
C ALA A 17 -47.22 34.99 19.33
N ILE A 18 -47.64 35.16 18.08
CA ILE A 18 -47.28 34.27 16.95
C ILE A 18 -45.93 34.75 16.41
N PRO A 19 -44.85 33.96 16.47
CA PRO A 19 -43.60 34.31 15.80
C PRO A 19 -43.75 34.10 14.30
N LEU A 20 -43.56 35.17 13.52
CA LEU A 20 -43.34 35.10 12.08
C LEU A 20 -42.05 34.31 11.82
N MET A 21 -42.17 33.06 11.36
CA MET A 21 -41.03 32.29 10.85
C MET A 21 -40.65 32.85 9.48
N VAL A 22 -39.52 33.55 9.40
CA VAL A 22 -38.86 33.85 8.13
C VAL A 22 -38.25 32.53 7.63
N LEU A 23 -38.89 31.90 6.65
CA LEU A 23 -38.34 30.78 5.89
C LEU A 23 -37.15 31.29 5.08
N GLY A 24 -35.95 31.26 5.68
CA GLY A 24 -34.71 31.40 4.93
C GLY A 24 -34.60 30.22 3.97
N THR A 25 -34.51 30.51 2.67
CA THR A 25 -34.15 29.50 1.67
C THR A 25 -32.75 29.00 2.02
N ALA A 26 -32.63 27.79 2.55
CA ALA A 26 -31.36 27.10 2.65
C ALA A 26 -30.83 26.91 1.22
N GLN A 27 -29.89 27.76 0.80
CA GLN A 27 -29.09 27.47 -0.38
C GLN A 27 -28.31 26.21 -0.08
N ALA A 28 -28.69 25.10 -0.72
CA ALA A 28 -27.87 23.92 -0.78
C ALA A 28 -26.50 24.35 -1.29
N SER A 29 -25.47 24.25 -0.45
CA SER A 29 -24.09 24.35 -0.91
C SER A 29 -23.89 23.24 -1.92
N GLN A 30 -23.86 23.60 -3.20
CA GLN A 30 -23.41 22.68 -4.24
C GLN A 30 -21.97 22.34 -3.91
N THR A 31 -21.74 21.13 -3.40
CA THR A 31 -20.41 20.54 -3.41
C THR A 31 -20.03 20.41 -4.87
N VAL A 32 -19.21 21.34 -5.36
CA VAL A 32 -18.55 21.16 -6.65
C VAL A 32 -17.73 19.88 -6.50
N ALA A 33 -18.18 18.80 -7.14
CA ALA A 33 -17.38 17.59 -7.25
C ALA A 33 -16.07 18.02 -7.92
N LEU A 34 -14.95 17.88 -7.21
CA LEU A 34 -13.64 17.99 -7.84
C LEU A 34 -13.64 17.04 -9.05
N PRO A 35 -13.08 17.44 -10.20
CA PRO A 35 -12.99 16.54 -11.33
C PRO A 35 -12.38 15.22 -10.87
N ALA A 36 -13.02 14.10 -11.25
CA ALA A 36 -12.48 12.78 -11.00
C ALA A 36 -11.04 12.75 -11.53
N GLN A 37 -10.11 12.30 -10.69
CA GLN A 37 -8.68 12.30 -11.04
C GLN A 37 -8.45 11.41 -12.24
N ALA A 38 -7.64 11.90 -13.19
CA ALA A 38 -7.26 11.09 -14.33
C ALA A 38 -6.09 10.18 -13.91
N THR A 39 -6.32 8.87 -14.00
CA THR A 39 -5.32 7.85 -13.70
C THR A 39 -5.27 6.81 -14.81
N ALA A 40 -4.16 6.08 -14.89
CA ALA A 40 -4.01 4.92 -15.75
C ALA A 40 -3.23 3.82 -15.02
N HIS A 41 -3.67 2.57 -15.18
CA HIS A 41 -2.86 1.42 -14.76
C HIS A 41 -1.67 1.26 -15.70
N SER A 42 -0.48 1.01 -15.13
CA SER A 42 0.73 0.78 -15.93
C SER A 42 0.67 -0.57 -16.65
N CYS A 43 0.16 -1.61 -16.00
CA CYS A 43 0.05 -2.94 -16.59
C CYS A 43 -1.34 -3.26 -17.14
N ALA A 44 -1.36 -4.12 -18.18
CA ALA A 44 -2.58 -4.70 -18.69
C ALA A 44 -3.27 -5.60 -17.64
N THR A 45 -4.59 -5.72 -17.71
CA THR A 45 -5.37 -6.61 -16.83
C THR A 45 -4.87 -8.05 -16.90
N ALA A 46 -4.75 -8.68 -15.74
CA ALA A 46 -4.31 -10.06 -15.62
C ALA A 46 -5.30 -11.03 -16.28
N GLN A 47 -4.76 -12.05 -16.96
CA GLN A 47 -5.52 -13.24 -17.37
C GLN A 47 -5.36 -14.34 -16.30
N ALA A 48 -6.23 -15.35 -16.31
CA ALA A 48 -6.11 -16.48 -15.38
C ALA A 48 -4.72 -17.14 -15.48
N GLY A 49 -4.07 -17.36 -14.33
CA GLY A 49 -2.70 -17.89 -14.24
C GLY A 49 -1.58 -16.85 -14.43
N PHE A 50 -1.94 -15.60 -14.69
CA PHE A 50 -1.03 -14.47 -14.80
C PHE A 50 -1.37 -13.41 -13.75
N ALA A 51 -0.39 -12.57 -13.43
CA ALA A 51 -0.54 -11.40 -12.61
C ALA A 51 -0.50 -10.14 -13.48
N SER A 52 -0.97 -9.04 -12.89
CA SER A 52 -0.78 -7.69 -13.38
C SER A 52 -0.17 -6.87 -12.26
N CYS A 53 0.77 -6.00 -12.59
CA CYS A 53 1.32 -5.05 -11.64
C CYS A 53 0.24 -4.06 -11.15
N LYS A 54 0.46 -3.45 -9.99
CA LYS A 54 -0.53 -2.62 -9.29
C LYS A 54 -0.20 -1.12 -9.31
N ALA A 55 0.79 -0.69 -10.10
CA ALA A 55 1.11 0.71 -10.29
C ALA A 55 -0.04 1.46 -11.00
N ILE A 56 -0.42 2.60 -10.40
CA ILE A 56 -1.41 3.53 -10.96
C ILE A 56 -0.78 4.90 -11.12
N LEU A 57 -0.57 5.31 -12.37
CA LEU A 57 -0.04 6.62 -12.74
C LEU A 57 -1.14 7.69 -12.68
N ARG A 58 -0.81 8.87 -12.14
CA ARG A 58 -1.61 10.10 -12.32
C ARG A 58 -1.33 10.73 -13.69
N THR A 59 -2.33 10.71 -14.56
CA THR A 59 -2.21 11.21 -15.95
C THR A 59 -2.62 12.68 -16.10
N ASP A 60 -3.23 13.26 -15.08
CA ASP A 60 -3.54 14.70 -14.98
C ASP A 60 -2.35 15.53 -14.46
N ILE A 61 -1.26 14.89 -14.00
CA ILE A 61 -0.02 15.55 -13.61
C ILE A 61 0.99 15.39 -14.74
N ALA A 62 1.44 16.50 -15.32
CA ALA A 62 2.43 16.47 -16.39
C ALA A 62 3.76 15.89 -15.88
N PRO A 63 4.32 14.85 -16.54
CA PRO A 63 5.62 14.32 -16.19
C PRO A 63 6.73 15.37 -16.35
N ALA A 64 7.71 15.36 -15.45
CA ALA A 64 8.85 16.27 -15.51
C ALA A 64 10.15 15.48 -15.75
N LYS A 65 10.77 15.64 -16.93
CA LYS A 65 12.05 14.97 -17.25
C LYS A 65 13.19 15.39 -16.32
N THR A 66 13.16 16.63 -15.90
CA THR A 66 14.13 17.24 -14.98
C THR A 66 13.39 18.16 -14.03
N ILE A 67 13.85 18.23 -12.81
CA ILE A 67 13.39 19.22 -11.83
C ILE A 67 14.58 20.07 -11.42
N SER A 68 14.33 21.34 -11.10
CA SER A 68 15.38 22.24 -10.63
C SER A 68 16.04 21.65 -9.38
N PRO A 69 17.37 21.79 -9.22
CA PRO A 69 18.04 21.35 -7.99
C PRO A 69 17.34 21.91 -6.75
N ASN A 70 17.09 21.05 -5.75
CA ASN A 70 16.38 21.35 -4.50
C ASN A 70 14.86 21.62 -4.63
N ALA A 71 14.27 21.51 -5.82
CA ALA A 71 12.80 21.46 -5.94
C ALA A 71 12.30 20.05 -5.64
N THR A 72 11.24 19.91 -4.86
CA THR A 72 10.61 18.60 -4.62
C THR A 72 9.72 18.24 -5.80
N PRO A 73 9.85 17.03 -6.41
CA PRO A 73 8.89 16.56 -7.39
C PRO A 73 7.49 16.42 -6.75
N SER A 74 6.45 16.41 -7.57
CA SER A 74 5.09 16.13 -7.12
C SER A 74 5.02 14.74 -6.46
N GLY A 75 4.17 14.61 -5.45
CA GLY A 75 4.00 13.37 -4.68
C GLY A 75 4.87 13.29 -3.43
N TYR A 76 4.61 12.30 -2.58
CA TYR A 76 5.41 12.06 -1.38
C TYR A 76 6.78 11.47 -1.73
N GLY A 77 7.82 12.02 -1.09
CA GLY A 77 9.18 11.49 -1.11
C GLY A 77 9.59 10.88 0.24
N PRO A 78 10.87 10.49 0.39
CA PRO A 78 11.36 9.72 1.54
C PRO A 78 11.05 10.35 2.89
N ALA A 79 11.34 11.64 3.09
CA ALA A 79 11.12 12.32 4.36
C ALA A 79 9.65 12.28 4.83
N SER A 80 8.70 12.45 3.89
CA SER A 80 7.27 12.38 4.18
C SER A 80 6.86 10.98 4.63
N LEU A 81 7.29 9.95 3.89
CA LEU A 81 6.94 8.56 4.19
C LEU A 81 7.56 8.07 5.50
N GLN A 82 8.83 8.39 5.73
CA GLN A 82 9.54 8.04 6.97
C GLN A 82 8.90 8.70 8.19
N ALA A 83 8.49 9.98 8.07
CA ALA A 83 7.80 10.69 9.14
C ALA A 83 6.38 10.14 9.37
N ALA A 84 5.62 9.86 8.31
CA ALA A 84 4.26 9.34 8.41
C ALA A 84 4.19 8.01 9.16
N TYR A 85 5.21 7.17 8.99
CA TYR A 85 5.29 5.83 9.56
C TYR A 85 6.25 5.71 10.75
N ALA A 86 6.77 6.83 11.27
CA ALA A 86 7.69 6.89 12.40
C ALA A 86 8.90 5.94 12.28
N LEU A 87 9.52 5.91 11.09
CA LEU A 87 10.52 4.90 10.75
C LEU A 87 11.95 5.30 11.14
N PRO A 88 12.76 4.35 11.64
CA PRO A 88 14.17 4.58 11.99
C PRO A 88 15.11 4.52 10.77
N SER A 89 14.64 4.97 9.59
CA SER A 89 15.30 4.80 8.28
C SER A 89 16.71 5.37 8.20
N ALA A 90 17.04 6.38 9.00
CA ALA A 90 18.38 6.96 9.06
C ALA A 90 19.42 6.03 9.71
N THR A 91 18.99 5.07 10.54
CA THR A 91 19.89 4.28 11.42
C THR A 91 19.77 2.77 11.26
N ALA A 92 18.64 2.28 10.74
CA ALA A 92 18.38 0.85 10.58
C ALA A 92 18.58 0.39 9.11
N GLY A 93 18.51 -0.93 8.88
CA GLY A 93 18.54 -1.54 7.56
C GLY A 93 19.92 -1.87 6.98
N ALA A 94 21.01 -1.39 7.59
CA ALA A 94 22.36 -1.68 7.11
C ALA A 94 22.65 -3.19 7.06
N GLY A 95 23.22 -3.66 5.94
CA GLY A 95 23.57 -5.07 5.72
C GLY A 95 22.36 -5.99 5.44
N ARG A 96 21.17 -5.42 5.24
CA ARG A 96 19.96 -6.14 4.86
C ARG A 96 19.66 -5.89 3.37
N THR A 97 19.15 -6.90 2.68
CA THR A 97 18.71 -6.77 1.29
C THR A 97 17.19 -6.88 1.22
N VAL A 98 16.55 -5.92 0.55
CA VAL A 98 15.16 -6.02 0.12
C VAL A 98 15.16 -6.40 -1.35
N ALA A 99 14.50 -7.50 -1.68
CA ALA A 99 14.33 -7.93 -3.05
C ALA A 99 12.99 -7.44 -3.61
N ILE A 100 13.00 -7.12 -4.89
CA ILE A 100 11.84 -6.76 -5.72
C ILE A 100 11.73 -7.83 -6.79
N VAL A 101 10.55 -8.41 -6.93
CA VAL A 101 10.26 -9.42 -7.94
C VAL A 101 9.18 -8.91 -8.86
N ASP A 102 9.55 -8.70 -10.12
CA ASP A 102 8.66 -8.18 -11.16
C ASP A 102 8.83 -8.93 -12.47
N ALA A 103 7.88 -8.79 -13.38
CA ALA A 103 7.97 -9.38 -14.71
C ALA A 103 8.63 -8.44 -15.71
N TYR A 104 9.30 -9.02 -16.70
CA TYR A 104 9.94 -8.31 -17.81
C TYR A 104 11.09 -7.40 -17.35
N ASP A 105 11.65 -6.66 -18.30
CA ASP A 105 12.88 -5.90 -18.10
C ASP A 105 12.61 -4.40 -17.98
N ASP A 106 13.16 -3.79 -16.92
CA ASP A 106 13.40 -2.35 -16.81
C ASP A 106 14.88 -2.07 -17.14
N PRO A 107 15.20 -1.67 -18.38
CA PRO A 107 16.58 -1.46 -18.80
C PRO A 107 17.24 -0.23 -18.16
N THR A 108 16.47 0.68 -17.54
CA THR A 108 16.99 1.96 -17.01
C THR A 108 17.02 2.01 -15.48
N ALA A 109 16.56 0.96 -14.78
CA ALA A 109 16.47 0.84 -13.32
C ALA A 109 17.63 1.47 -12.53
N GLU A 110 18.89 1.10 -12.78
CA GLU A 110 20.03 1.64 -12.00
C GLU A 110 20.27 3.14 -12.26
N ALA A 111 20.09 3.60 -13.51
CA ALA A 111 20.26 5.00 -13.86
C ALA A 111 19.14 5.86 -13.25
N ASP A 112 17.91 5.35 -13.26
CA ASP A 112 16.73 6.01 -12.72
C ASP A 112 16.79 6.08 -11.18
N LEU A 113 17.19 4.98 -10.53
CA LEU A 113 17.52 4.92 -9.10
C LEU A 113 18.56 5.99 -8.69
N ALA A 114 19.58 6.21 -9.52
CA ALA A 114 20.59 7.23 -9.24
C ALA A 114 20.00 8.66 -9.28
N VAL A 115 19.08 8.93 -10.20
CA VAL A 115 18.36 10.22 -10.26
C VAL A 115 17.50 10.40 -9.02
N TYR A 116 16.71 9.38 -8.66
CA TYR A 116 15.85 9.41 -7.49
C TYR A 116 16.64 9.72 -6.21
N ARG A 117 17.69 8.93 -5.96
CA ARG A 117 18.49 9.04 -4.73
C ARG A 117 19.26 10.36 -4.67
N SER A 118 19.80 10.84 -5.79
CA SER A 118 20.45 12.16 -5.87
C SER A 118 19.47 13.28 -5.53
N GLN A 119 18.26 13.24 -6.09
CA GLN A 119 17.23 14.25 -5.87
C GLN A 119 16.83 14.36 -4.40
N PHE A 120 16.72 13.24 -3.70
CA PHE A 120 16.30 13.20 -2.29
C PHE A 120 17.48 13.17 -1.31
N GLY A 121 18.73 13.34 -1.78
CA GLY A 121 19.91 13.37 -0.93
C GLY A 121 20.21 12.03 -0.23
N LEU A 122 19.81 10.91 -0.83
CA LEU A 122 20.07 9.57 -0.32
C LEU A 122 21.46 9.08 -0.80
N PRO A 123 22.17 8.23 -0.02
CA PRO A 123 23.48 7.70 -0.42
C PRO A 123 23.41 6.98 -1.78
N ALA A 124 24.43 7.03 -2.64
CA ALA A 124 24.36 6.32 -3.92
C ALA A 124 24.15 4.80 -3.74
N CYS A 125 23.29 4.19 -4.56
CA CYS A 125 23.06 2.75 -4.57
C CYS A 125 23.28 2.21 -5.98
N THR A 126 24.41 1.54 -6.21
CA THR A 126 24.86 1.13 -7.54
C THR A 126 25.34 -0.31 -7.54
N THR A 127 25.43 -0.90 -8.73
CA THR A 127 26.10 -2.18 -8.95
C THR A 127 27.58 -2.08 -8.53
N ALA A 128 28.23 -0.95 -8.82
CA ALA A 128 29.64 -0.74 -8.55
C ALA A 128 29.98 -0.70 -7.05
N ASN A 129 29.10 -0.15 -6.20
CA ASN A 129 29.29 -0.13 -4.76
C ASN A 129 28.60 -1.31 -4.03
N GLY A 130 28.01 -2.24 -4.80
CA GLY A 130 27.35 -3.44 -4.29
C GLY A 130 25.99 -3.18 -3.64
N CYS A 131 25.49 -1.94 -3.67
CA CYS A 131 24.19 -1.64 -3.07
C CYS A 131 23.01 -2.10 -3.93
N PHE A 132 23.10 -1.94 -5.25
CA PHE A 132 22.08 -2.39 -6.18
C PHE A 132 22.56 -3.65 -6.90
N LYS A 133 21.66 -4.60 -7.11
CA LYS A 133 21.91 -5.76 -7.96
C LYS A 133 20.67 -6.05 -8.77
N LYS A 134 20.85 -6.21 -10.08
CA LYS A 134 19.83 -6.66 -11.00
C LYS A 134 20.17 -8.04 -11.55
N ILE A 135 19.20 -8.94 -11.57
CA ILE A 135 19.34 -10.30 -12.12
C ILE A 135 18.05 -10.76 -12.81
N ASP A 136 18.16 -11.70 -13.74
CA ASP A 136 17.00 -12.47 -14.22
C ASP A 136 16.57 -13.53 -13.19
N GLN A 137 15.40 -14.16 -13.39
CA GLN A 137 14.90 -15.25 -12.51
C GLN A 137 15.84 -16.46 -12.38
N ASN A 138 16.82 -16.63 -13.28
CA ASN A 138 17.85 -17.66 -13.22
C ASN A 138 19.17 -17.15 -12.60
N GLY A 139 19.17 -15.92 -12.07
CA GLY A 139 20.29 -15.25 -11.44
C GLY A 139 21.39 -14.79 -12.38
N GLY A 140 21.12 -14.81 -13.68
CA GLY A 140 22.01 -14.27 -14.71
C GLY A 140 21.69 -12.82 -15.04
N THR A 141 22.28 -12.35 -16.14
CA THR A 141 22.02 -11.03 -16.73
C THR A 141 21.39 -11.16 -18.13
N ALA A 142 20.79 -12.33 -18.43
CA ALA A 142 20.05 -12.55 -19.67
C ALA A 142 18.62 -12.09 -19.45
N TYR A 143 18.47 -10.78 -19.28
CA TYR A 143 17.21 -10.14 -18.90
C TYR A 143 16.10 -10.45 -19.90
N PRO A 144 14.84 -10.54 -19.43
CA PRO A 144 13.70 -10.74 -20.31
C PRO A 144 13.49 -9.57 -21.28
N ARG A 145 12.46 -9.66 -22.13
CA ARG A 145 12.12 -8.54 -23.01
C ARG A 145 11.72 -7.33 -22.16
N LYS A 146 12.07 -6.12 -22.63
CA LYS A 146 11.56 -4.86 -22.09
C LYS A 146 10.03 -4.81 -22.18
N ASP A 147 9.39 -4.31 -21.12
CA ASP A 147 7.97 -3.96 -21.11
C ASP A 147 7.79 -2.63 -20.36
N GLY A 148 7.22 -1.61 -21.02
CA GLY A 148 7.17 -0.27 -20.43
C GLY A 148 6.20 -0.14 -19.24
N GLY A 149 5.16 -0.96 -19.16
CA GLY A 149 4.24 -0.94 -18.03
C GLY A 149 4.89 -1.53 -16.78
N TRP A 150 5.63 -2.63 -16.94
CA TRP A 150 6.41 -3.21 -15.87
C TRP A 150 7.68 -2.42 -15.53
N ALA A 151 8.28 -1.69 -16.47
CA ALA A 151 9.38 -0.79 -16.15
C ALA A 151 8.96 0.33 -15.18
N GLN A 152 7.76 0.91 -15.38
CA GLN A 152 7.19 1.87 -14.42
C GLN A 152 6.96 1.25 -13.03
N GLU A 153 6.50 -0.01 -12.98
CA GLU A 153 6.34 -0.75 -11.72
C GLU A 153 7.69 -0.97 -11.02
N ILE A 154 8.68 -1.49 -11.75
CA ILE A 154 10.01 -1.77 -11.22
C ILE A 154 10.65 -0.51 -10.65
N SER A 155 10.56 0.61 -11.37
CA SER A 155 11.05 1.91 -10.90
C SER A 155 10.31 2.39 -9.65
N LEU A 156 8.98 2.22 -9.59
CA LEU A 156 8.18 2.52 -8.39
C LEU A 156 8.66 1.71 -7.18
N ASP A 157 8.81 0.40 -7.34
CA ASP A 157 9.22 -0.51 -6.27
C ASP A 157 10.63 -0.17 -5.76
N ILE A 158 11.57 0.06 -6.68
CA ILE A 158 12.97 0.43 -6.37
C ILE A 158 13.03 1.76 -5.61
N ASP A 159 12.26 2.75 -6.06
CA ASP A 159 12.19 4.06 -5.42
C ASP A 159 11.57 3.98 -4.03
N MET A 160 10.55 3.15 -3.83
CA MET A 160 9.93 2.94 -2.53
C MET A 160 10.85 2.21 -1.55
N VAL A 161 11.60 1.20 -2.00
CA VAL A 161 12.64 0.59 -1.16
C VAL A 161 13.70 1.62 -0.76
N SER A 162 14.15 2.45 -1.70
CA SER A 162 15.09 3.54 -1.42
C SER A 162 14.54 4.57 -0.44
N ALA A 163 13.26 4.90 -0.56
CA ALA A 163 12.59 5.88 0.29
C ALA A 163 12.47 5.40 1.73
N ILE A 164 12.16 4.13 1.93
CA ILE A 164 11.87 3.56 3.25
C ILE A 164 13.13 3.03 3.92
N CYS A 165 13.97 2.28 3.21
CA CYS A 165 15.20 1.72 3.74
C CYS A 165 16.44 2.18 2.94
N PRO A 166 16.89 3.44 3.11
CA PRO A 166 18.00 3.98 2.31
C PRO A 166 19.34 3.29 2.57
N ASN A 167 19.49 2.57 3.69
CA ASN A 167 20.68 1.80 4.05
C ASN A 167 20.61 0.31 3.65
N CYS A 168 19.46 -0.16 3.16
CA CYS A 168 19.32 -1.51 2.64
C CYS A 168 20.02 -1.63 1.27
N HIS A 169 20.49 -2.83 0.97
CA HIS A 169 20.76 -3.24 -0.41
C HIS A 169 19.45 -3.54 -1.14
N ILE A 170 19.44 -3.34 -2.46
CA ILE A 170 18.29 -3.58 -3.31
C ILE A 170 18.65 -4.67 -4.32
N LEU A 171 17.83 -5.71 -4.36
CA LEU A 171 17.92 -6.78 -5.36
C LEU A 171 16.69 -6.71 -6.28
N LEU A 172 16.87 -6.37 -7.55
CA LEU A 172 15.83 -6.53 -8.57
C LEU A 172 15.97 -7.91 -9.21
N VAL A 173 14.90 -8.72 -9.19
CA VAL A 173 14.81 -10.02 -9.88
C VAL A 173 13.71 -9.96 -10.94
N GLU A 174 14.11 -10.02 -12.20
CA GLU A 174 13.20 -9.93 -13.34
C GLU A 174 12.76 -11.31 -13.84
N ALA A 175 11.47 -11.56 -13.72
CA ALA A 175 10.80 -12.75 -14.22
C ALA A 175 10.59 -12.67 -15.74
N LYS A 176 10.69 -13.83 -16.41
CA LYS A 176 10.54 -13.97 -17.86
C LYS A 176 9.18 -13.51 -18.38
N SER A 177 8.14 -13.64 -17.58
CA SER A 177 6.79 -13.15 -17.85
C SER A 177 6.00 -13.00 -16.58
N ALA A 178 4.85 -12.33 -16.67
CA ALA A 178 3.91 -12.15 -15.57
C ALA A 178 3.09 -13.42 -15.22
N SER A 179 3.55 -14.63 -15.55
CA SER A 179 2.85 -15.84 -15.12
C SER A 179 3.21 -16.14 -13.67
N PHE A 180 2.28 -16.70 -12.89
CA PHE A 180 2.56 -17.05 -11.49
C PHE A 180 3.76 -18.01 -11.35
N ALA A 181 3.97 -18.89 -12.33
CA ALA A 181 5.13 -19.79 -12.35
C ALA A 181 6.46 -19.04 -12.53
N ASN A 182 6.53 -18.05 -13.43
CA ASN A 182 7.78 -17.32 -13.66
C ASN A 182 8.06 -16.31 -12.54
N LEU A 183 7.02 -15.62 -12.06
CA LEU A 183 7.13 -14.75 -10.90
C LEU A 183 7.52 -15.55 -9.65
N GLY A 184 6.88 -16.69 -9.39
CA GLY A 184 7.25 -17.57 -8.28
C GLY A 184 8.66 -18.13 -8.38
N ALA A 185 9.15 -18.45 -9.58
CA ALA A 185 10.55 -18.83 -9.78
C ALA A 185 11.53 -17.68 -9.46
N ALA A 186 11.14 -16.43 -9.76
CA ALA A 186 11.90 -15.24 -9.36
C ALA A 186 11.87 -15.01 -7.84
N VAL A 187 10.74 -15.27 -7.16
CA VAL A 187 10.67 -15.25 -5.68
C VAL A 187 11.64 -16.27 -5.07
N ASN A 188 11.64 -17.51 -5.55
CA ASN A 188 12.61 -18.53 -5.12
C ASN A 188 14.07 -18.07 -5.32
N ARG A 189 14.35 -17.41 -6.45
CA ARG A 189 15.68 -16.85 -6.75
C ARG A 189 16.07 -15.73 -5.78
N ALA A 190 15.14 -14.83 -5.49
CA ALA A 190 15.33 -13.77 -4.50
C ALA A 190 15.64 -14.39 -3.12
N ALA A 191 14.82 -15.34 -2.68
CA ALA A 191 15.00 -16.01 -1.39
C ALA A 191 16.32 -16.78 -1.26
N ALA A 192 16.83 -17.33 -2.36
CA ALA A 192 18.12 -18.02 -2.40
C ALA A 192 19.33 -17.06 -2.44
N THR A 193 19.12 -15.75 -2.55
CA THR A 193 20.21 -14.76 -2.63
C THR A 193 20.64 -14.33 -1.23
N PRO A 194 21.95 -14.45 -0.88
CA PRO A 194 22.43 -14.08 0.45
C PRO A 194 22.08 -12.64 0.86
N GLY A 195 21.66 -12.46 2.11
CA GLY A 195 21.33 -11.17 2.69
C GLY A 195 19.89 -10.70 2.45
N VAL A 196 19.12 -11.38 1.59
CA VAL A 196 17.69 -11.10 1.40
C VAL A 196 16.93 -11.42 2.68
N VAL A 197 16.25 -10.41 3.22
CA VAL A 197 15.39 -10.52 4.41
C VAL A 197 13.93 -10.18 4.12
N ALA A 198 13.67 -9.49 3.00
CA ALA A 198 12.33 -9.19 2.55
C ALA A 198 12.23 -9.31 1.02
N ILE A 199 11.07 -9.72 0.52
CA ILE A 199 10.74 -9.82 -0.92
C ILE A 199 9.40 -9.12 -1.15
N SER A 200 9.41 -8.05 -1.93
CA SER A 200 8.22 -7.33 -2.39
C SER A 200 7.69 -7.93 -3.69
N ASN A 201 6.37 -8.10 -3.76
CA ASN A 201 5.64 -8.58 -4.93
C ASN A 201 4.48 -7.61 -5.24
N SER A 202 4.75 -6.59 -6.04
CA SER A 202 3.80 -5.53 -6.35
C SER A 202 2.81 -5.89 -7.47
N TYR A 203 2.34 -7.13 -7.46
CA TYR A 203 1.50 -7.70 -8.49
C TYR A 203 0.38 -8.56 -7.91
N GLY A 204 -0.66 -8.76 -8.71
CA GLY A 204 -1.78 -9.62 -8.32
C GLY A 204 -2.67 -10.02 -9.49
N GLY A 205 -3.29 -11.19 -9.37
CA GLY A 205 -4.26 -11.72 -10.33
C GLY A 205 -5.49 -12.29 -9.64
N SER A 206 -6.17 -13.21 -10.32
CA SER A 206 -7.28 -13.97 -9.72
C SER A 206 -6.82 -14.76 -8.50
N ASP A 207 -7.70 -14.93 -7.51
CA ASP A 207 -7.46 -15.82 -6.37
C ASP A 207 -7.05 -17.22 -6.83
N ALA A 208 -6.08 -17.82 -6.13
CA ALA A 208 -5.49 -19.10 -6.47
C ALA A 208 -5.11 -19.88 -5.21
N SER A 209 -4.98 -21.20 -5.35
CA SER A 209 -4.65 -22.08 -4.22
C SER A 209 -3.15 -22.15 -3.96
N ASP A 210 -2.77 -22.05 -2.69
CA ASP A 210 -1.43 -22.35 -2.18
C ASP A 210 -0.97 -23.77 -2.53
N ALA A 211 -1.88 -24.71 -2.78
CA ALA A 211 -1.52 -26.05 -3.25
C ALA A 211 -0.85 -26.02 -4.64
N ASN A 212 -1.11 -24.99 -5.46
CA ASN A 212 -0.50 -24.83 -6.78
C ASN A 212 0.75 -23.95 -6.76
N TYR A 213 0.73 -22.86 -5.97
CA TYR A 213 1.74 -21.81 -6.05
C TYR A 213 2.35 -21.42 -4.70
N GLY A 214 1.80 -21.87 -3.57
CA GLY A 214 2.19 -21.40 -2.24
C GLY A 214 3.64 -21.75 -1.88
N THR A 215 4.19 -22.82 -2.45
CA THR A 215 5.59 -23.19 -2.26
C THR A 215 6.57 -22.14 -2.78
N TYR A 216 6.18 -21.29 -3.74
CA TYR A 216 7.01 -20.18 -4.23
C TYR A 216 7.14 -19.03 -3.23
N TYR A 217 6.24 -18.95 -2.25
CA TYR A 217 6.18 -17.85 -1.30
C TYR A 217 6.52 -18.28 0.13
N ASN A 218 6.62 -19.59 0.37
CA ASN A 218 6.96 -20.14 1.68
C ASN A 218 8.48 -20.09 1.93
N HIS A 219 8.95 -18.96 2.44
CA HIS A 219 10.35 -18.72 2.79
C HIS A 219 10.50 -18.27 4.25
N PRO A 220 10.50 -19.22 5.22
CA PRO A 220 10.70 -18.89 6.62
C PRO A 220 11.98 -18.07 6.84
N GLY A 221 11.89 -17.02 7.64
CA GLY A 221 12.99 -16.09 7.90
C GLY A 221 13.09 -14.91 6.93
N ILE A 222 12.27 -14.89 5.88
CA ILE A 222 12.16 -13.80 4.92
C ILE A 222 10.72 -13.28 4.93
N ALA A 223 10.55 -11.97 5.08
CA ALA A 223 9.25 -11.34 4.96
C ALA A 223 8.84 -11.27 3.48
N VAL A 224 7.76 -11.94 3.09
CA VAL A 224 7.24 -11.88 1.73
C VAL A 224 5.97 -11.03 1.72
N THR A 225 5.99 -9.90 1.01
CA THR A 225 4.85 -8.97 0.93
C THR A 225 4.23 -9.02 -0.45
N ALA A 226 2.91 -8.79 -0.51
CA ALA A 226 2.18 -8.73 -1.77
C ALA A 226 1.06 -7.69 -1.75
N SER A 227 0.90 -6.97 -2.85
CA SER A 227 -0.18 -6.01 -3.06
C SER A 227 -1.56 -6.69 -3.04
N SER A 228 -2.49 -6.19 -2.21
CA SER A 228 -3.84 -6.76 -2.12
C SER A 228 -4.72 -6.47 -3.35
N GLY A 229 -4.34 -5.50 -4.18
CA GLY A 229 -5.04 -5.10 -5.40
C GLY A 229 -5.58 -3.67 -5.36
N ASP A 230 -6.17 -3.23 -6.47
CA ASP A 230 -6.56 -1.82 -6.69
C ASP A 230 -7.98 -1.67 -7.25
N SER A 231 -8.84 -2.65 -7.04
CA SER A 231 -10.20 -2.69 -7.60
C SER A 231 -11.26 -2.97 -6.55
N GLY A 232 -10.99 -2.62 -5.30
CA GLY A 232 -11.88 -2.87 -4.17
C GLY A 232 -11.91 -4.34 -3.77
N TYR A 233 -13.11 -4.89 -3.53
CA TYR A 233 -13.27 -6.24 -3.02
C TYR A 233 -13.15 -7.33 -4.09
N GLY A 234 -12.26 -8.28 -3.82
CA GLY A 234 -12.02 -9.47 -4.60
C GLY A 234 -10.64 -10.01 -4.24
N ALA A 235 -10.60 -11.25 -3.71
CA ALA A 235 -9.34 -11.81 -3.27
C ALA A 235 -8.32 -11.91 -4.42
N SER A 236 -7.05 -11.56 -4.15
CA SER A 236 -6.01 -11.49 -5.19
C SER A 236 -4.80 -12.33 -4.82
N TYR A 237 -4.42 -13.26 -5.68
CA TYR A 237 -3.19 -14.02 -5.47
C TYR A 237 -1.98 -13.23 -6.03
N PRO A 238 -0.84 -13.13 -5.33
CA PRO A 238 -0.45 -13.91 -4.15
C PRO A 238 -0.82 -13.32 -2.78
N ALA A 239 -1.38 -12.11 -2.68
CA ALA A 239 -1.79 -11.54 -1.39
C ALA A 239 -2.73 -12.48 -0.60
N SER A 240 -3.56 -13.26 -1.30
CA SER A 240 -4.45 -14.24 -0.70
C SER A 240 -3.75 -15.50 -0.17
N SER A 241 -2.44 -15.65 -0.38
CA SER A 241 -1.63 -16.78 0.12
C SER A 241 -1.45 -16.71 1.64
N HIS A 242 -1.39 -17.88 2.29
CA HIS A 242 -1.01 -17.99 3.70
C HIS A 242 0.44 -17.55 3.97
N TYR A 243 1.30 -17.64 2.95
CA TYR A 243 2.74 -17.46 3.09
C TYR A 243 3.21 -16.03 2.87
N VAL A 244 2.30 -15.08 2.62
CA VAL A 244 2.66 -13.66 2.46
C VAL A 244 1.93 -12.77 3.44
N THR A 245 2.53 -11.62 3.73
CA THR A 245 1.82 -10.47 4.30
C THR A 245 1.07 -9.75 3.14
N ALA A 246 -0.26 -9.75 3.17
CA ALA A 246 -1.09 -9.00 2.24
C ALA A 246 -1.10 -7.53 2.63
N VAL A 247 -0.76 -6.66 1.68
CA VAL A 247 -0.60 -5.23 1.91
C VAL A 247 -1.70 -4.45 1.18
N GLY A 248 -2.61 -3.86 1.97
CA GLY A 248 -3.67 -3.00 1.47
C GLY A 248 -3.22 -1.54 1.32
N GLY A 249 -4.21 -0.65 1.20
CA GLY A 249 -3.96 0.73 0.77
C GLY A 249 -4.72 1.80 1.55
N THR A 250 -4.03 2.89 1.86
CA THR A 250 -4.60 4.07 2.52
C THR A 250 -4.52 5.31 1.65
N THR A 251 -5.35 6.29 2.01
CA THR A 251 -5.20 7.69 1.61
C THR A 251 -4.49 8.43 2.73
N LEU A 252 -3.22 8.77 2.53
CA LEU A 252 -2.37 9.43 3.53
C LEU A 252 -2.44 10.95 3.35
N ASN A 253 -2.79 11.69 4.39
CA ASN A 253 -2.82 13.15 4.37
C ASN A 253 -2.05 13.73 5.56
N THR A 254 -1.52 14.94 5.39
CA THR A 254 -1.02 15.72 6.52
C THR A 254 -2.18 16.14 7.43
N ALA A 255 -1.91 16.26 8.72
CA ALA A 255 -2.92 16.63 9.72
C ALA A 255 -2.32 17.48 10.83
N SER A 256 -3.15 18.33 11.43
CA SER A 256 -2.78 19.12 12.63
C SER A 256 -3.02 18.30 13.90
N ASN A 257 -2.27 17.22 14.08
CA ASN A 257 -2.30 16.34 15.26
C ASN A 257 -0.87 15.95 15.68
N ALA A 258 -0.73 15.18 16.77
CA ALA A 258 0.60 14.80 17.28
C ALA A 258 1.43 13.95 16.30
N ARG A 259 0.79 13.12 15.46
CA ARG A 259 1.45 12.35 14.40
C ARG A 259 1.88 13.25 13.24
N GLY A 260 1.16 14.34 12.99
CA GLY A 260 1.30 15.18 11.79
C GLY A 260 0.60 14.60 10.56
N TRP A 261 -0.07 13.45 10.70
CA TRP A 261 -0.64 12.67 9.60
C TRP A 261 -1.97 12.03 10.00
N THR A 262 -2.77 11.72 9.00
CA THR A 262 -4.02 10.94 9.12
C THR A 262 -4.20 10.05 7.90
N GLU A 263 -4.90 8.93 8.08
CA GLU A 263 -5.18 7.98 7.01
C GLU A 263 -6.66 7.58 7.01
N THR A 264 -7.20 7.35 5.81
CA THR A 264 -8.47 6.65 5.59
C THR A 264 -8.22 5.48 4.65
N ALA A 265 -9.11 4.49 4.63
CA ALA A 265 -9.08 3.47 3.58
C ALA A 265 -9.10 4.14 2.20
N TRP A 266 -8.24 3.68 1.30
CA TRP A 266 -8.29 4.11 -0.10
C TRP A 266 -9.43 3.39 -0.80
N SER A 267 -10.22 4.14 -1.59
CA SER A 267 -11.36 3.58 -2.30
C SER A 267 -11.02 2.50 -3.33
N GLY A 268 -9.77 2.47 -3.81
CA GLY A 268 -9.27 1.41 -4.69
C GLY A 268 -8.67 0.22 -3.95
N ALA A 269 -8.37 0.33 -2.65
CA ALA A 269 -7.59 -0.68 -1.93
C ALA A 269 -8.20 -2.07 -2.06
N GLY A 270 -7.38 -3.06 -2.37
CA GLY A 270 -7.76 -4.45 -2.45
C GLY A 270 -8.14 -5.01 -1.08
N SER A 271 -9.15 -5.86 -1.05
CA SER A 271 -9.57 -6.62 0.13
C SER A 271 -10.23 -7.91 -0.33
N GLY A 272 -10.31 -8.92 0.52
CA GLY A 272 -10.86 -10.20 0.07
C GLY A 272 -11.05 -11.23 1.15
N CYS A 273 -11.83 -12.25 0.81
CA CYS A 273 -11.84 -13.53 1.50
C CYS A 273 -11.54 -14.62 0.46
N SER A 274 -10.38 -15.26 0.59
CA SER A 274 -9.94 -16.31 -0.33
C SER A 274 -10.92 -17.48 -0.34
N ALA A 275 -11.16 -18.05 -1.52
CA ALA A 275 -11.91 -19.29 -1.65
C ALA A 275 -11.07 -20.53 -1.29
N TYR A 276 -9.74 -20.40 -1.28
CA TYR A 276 -8.81 -21.53 -1.25
C TYR A 276 -8.00 -21.61 0.05
N ASN A 277 -7.36 -20.49 0.42
CA ASN A 277 -6.17 -20.53 1.27
C ASN A 277 -6.50 -20.50 2.76
N THR A 278 -5.64 -21.13 3.55
CA THR A 278 -5.81 -21.25 4.99
C THR A 278 -5.63 -19.89 5.66
N ALA A 279 -6.55 -19.55 6.57
CA ALA A 279 -6.46 -18.33 7.37
C ALA A 279 -5.16 -18.30 8.21
N LEU A 280 -4.65 -17.10 8.48
CA LEU A 280 -3.65 -16.90 9.52
C LEU A 280 -4.29 -17.14 10.89
N THR A 281 -3.63 -17.91 11.74
CA THR A 281 -4.14 -18.22 13.08
C THR A 281 -4.28 -16.97 13.95
N GLY A 282 -3.38 -16.01 13.81
CA GLY A 282 -3.42 -14.72 14.51
C GLY A 282 -4.66 -13.90 14.15
N ALA A 283 -5.22 -14.06 12.95
CA ALA A 283 -6.41 -13.34 12.52
C ALA A 283 -7.72 -13.86 13.16
N ALA A 284 -7.70 -15.03 13.82
CA ALA A 284 -8.91 -15.66 14.36
C ALA A 284 -9.64 -14.80 15.40
N SER A 285 -8.90 -14.02 16.20
CA SER A 285 -9.46 -13.13 17.23
C SER A 285 -9.89 -11.76 16.71
N PHE A 286 -9.66 -11.47 15.43
CA PHE A 286 -9.92 -10.14 14.84
C PHE A 286 -11.26 -10.05 14.12
N GLY A 287 -12.06 -11.12 14.18
CA GLY A 287 -13.42 -11.13 13.65
C GLY A 287 -13.45 -10.76 12.18
N THR A 288 -12.58 -11.35 11.35
CA THR A 288 -12.46 -11.04 9.92
C THR A 288 -13.72 -11.39 9.14
N GLY A 289 -14.55 -12.29 9.65
CA GLY A 289 -15.76 -12.78 8.97
C GLY A 289 -15.46 -13.68 7.76
N CYS A 290 -14.18 -13.98 7.52
CA CYS A 290 -13.72 -14.91 6.50
C CYS A 290 -13.27 -16.21 7.16
N ALA A 291 -13.80 -17.34 6.68
CA ALA A 291 -13.40 -18.67 7.19
C ALA A 291 -12.05 -19.16 6.63
N LYS A 292 -11.52 -18.46 5.63
CA LYS A 292 -10.29 -18.72 4.90
C LYS A 292 -9.35 -17.52 5.07
N ARG A 293 -8.35 -17.36 4.19
CA ARG A 293 -7.46 -16.20 4.22
C ARG A 293 -8.22 -14.90 3.90
N ALA A 294 -8.25 -13.96 4.85
CA ALA A 294 -8.82 -12.62 4.67
C ALA A 294 -7.73 -11.61 4.31
N GLU A 295 -7.93 -10.76 3.32
CA GLU A 295 -7.01 -9.67 2.96
C GLU A 295 -7.63 -8.31 3.32
N ALA A 296 -6.83 -7.30 3.72
CA ALA A 296 -5.37 -7.29 3.90
C ALA A 296 -4.92 -7.66 5.34
N ASP A 297 -3.62 -7.77 5.59
CA ASP A 297 -3.04 -7.93 6.94
C ASP A 297 -2.67 -6.57 7.55
N VAL A 298 -2.00 -5.73 6.76
CA VAL A 298 -1.59 -4.36 7.09
C VAL A 298 -1.68 -3.50 5.83
N SER A 299 -1.48 -2.20 5.95
CA SER A 299 -1.50 -1.29 4.80
C SER A 299 -0.44 -0.19 4.88
N ALA A 300 -0.23 0.47 3.75
CA ALA A 300 0.49 1.73 3.67
C ALA A 300 -0.18 2.62 2.60
N VAL A 301 0.42 3.76 2.31
CA VAL A 301 -0.10 4.72 1.32
C VAL A 301 -0.22 4.05 -0.04
N ALA A 302 -1.36 4.24 -0.68
CA ALA A 302 -1.67 3.68 -1.99
C ALA A 302 -2.49 4.62 -2.86
N ASN A 303 -3.23 5.59 -2.29
CA ASN A 303 -4.11 6.41 -3.11
C ASN A 303 -3.31 7.33 -4.07
N PRO A 304 -3.49 7.26 -5.40
CA PRO A 304 -2.81 8.14 -6.37
C PRO A 304 -3.08 9.64 -6.14
N SER A 305 -4.18 9.99 -5.47
CA SER A 305 -4.47 11.38 -5.06
C SER A 305 -3.43 11.97 -4.11
N THR A 306 -2.89 11.10 -3.26
CA THR A 306 -1.85 11.37 -2.26
C THR A 306 -0.64 10.49 -2.58
N GLY A 307 -0.34 10.38 -3.87
CA GLY A 307 0.63 9.44 -4.42
C GLY A 307 2.08 9.80 -4.10
N VAL A 308 2.98 8.92 -4.51
CA VAL A 308 4.43 9.02 -4.31
C VAL A 308 5.12 9.53 -5.56
N ALA A 309 6.24 10.24 -5.36
CA ALA A 309 7.13 10.63 -6.45
C ALA A 309 7.93 9.40 -6.89
N VAL A 310 7.98 9.14 -8.19
CA VAL A 310 8.78 8.07 -8.82
C VAL A 310 9.48 8.64 -10.04
N TYR A 311 10.68 8.16 -10.35
CA TYR A 311 11.39 8.50 -11.56
C TYR A 311 11.60 7.28 -12.45
N ASP A 312 11.15 7.35 -13.71
CA ASP A 312 11.39 6.31 -14.72
C ASP A 312 11.66 6.96 -16.08
N SER A 313 12.82 6.70 -16.67
CA SER A 313 13.18 7.24 -17.98
C SER A 313 12.79 6.34 -19.16
N THR A 314 12.30 5.12 -18.89
CA THR A 314 11.71 4.25 -19.90
C THR A 314 10.35 4.80 -20.36
N ALA A 315 10.34 5.41 -21.54
CA ALA A 315 9.12 6.00 -22.09
C ALA A 315 8.00 4.96 -22.29
N TYR A 316 6.84 5.23 -21.69
CA TYR A 316 5.65 4.39 -21.80
C TYR A 316 4.37 5.23 -21.78
N GLN A 317 3.43 4.94 -22.70
CA GLN A 317 2.16 5.68 -22.86
C GLN A 317 2.29 7.22 -22.87
N GLY A 318 3.40 7.75 -23.37
CA GLY A 318 3.65 9.20 -23.44
C GLY A 318 4.26 9.81 -22.18
N SER A 319 4.56 9.01 -21.15
CA SER A 319 5.15 9.46 -19.89
C SER A 319 6.59 8.93 -19.71
N SER A 320 7.44 9.76 -19.09
CA SER A 320 8.82 9.48 -18.66
C SER A 320 9.31 10.62 -17.75
N GLY A 321 10.33 10.36 -16.94
CA GLY A 321 10.87 11.26 -15.92
C GLY A 321 10.14 11.13 -14.59
N TRP A 322 10.02 12.24 -13.87
CA TRP A 322 9.27 12.33 -12.62
C TRP A 322 7.76 12.22 -12.87
N MET A 323 7.15 11.28 -12.16
CA MET A 323 5.73 10.94 -12.23
C MET A 323 5.17 10.73 -10.81
N VAL A 324 3.85 10.73 -10.70
CA VAL A 324 3.15 10.45 -9.43
C VAL A 324 2.38 9.16 -9.54
N PHE A 325 2.67 8.23 -8.64
CA PHE A 325 2.04 6.92 -8.60
C PHE A 325 1.26 6.67 -7.31
N GLY A 326 0.25 5.82 -7.43
CA GLY A 326 -0.36 5.10 -6.31
C GLY A 326 -0.54 3.63 -6.68
N GLY A 327 -1.56 3.00 -6.11
CA GLY A 327 -1.72 1.55 -6.10
C GLY A 327 -1.15 0.90 -4.85
N THR A 328 -1.66 -0.27 -4.52
CA THR A 328 -1.09 -1.14 -3.47
C THR A 328 0.32 -1.59 -3.81
N SER A 329 0.74 -1.46 -5.08
CA SER A 329 2.14 -1.48 -5.52
C SER A 329 3.05 -0.54 -4.74
N VAL A 330 2.57 0.63 -4.31
CA VAL A 330 3.38 1.50 -3.45
C VAL A 330 3.53 0.87 -2.07
N SER A 331 2.47 0.23 -1.57
CA SER A 331 2.40 -0.24 -0.21
C SER A 331 3.22 -1.51 0.04
N ALA A 332 3.25 -2.46 -0.90
CA ALA A 332 4.01 -3.71 -0.77
C ALA A 332 5.53 -3.53 -0.51
N PRO A 333 6.28 -2.72 -1.29
CA PRO A 333 7.71 -2.47 -1.06
C PRO A 333 7.95 -1.57 0.14
N VAL A 334 6.99 -0.70 0.50
CA VAL A 334 7.03 0.06 1.75
C VAL A 334 7.04 -0.92 2.93
N ILE A 335 6.07 -1.82 3.03
CA ILE A 335 6.00 -2.80 4.14
C ILE A 335 7.18 -3.77 4.11
N GLY A 336 7.60 -4.25 2.94
CA GLY A 336 8.79 -5.11 2.82
C GLY A 336 10.04 -4.43 3.37
N SER A 337 10.18 -3.12 3.14
CA SER A 337 11.26 -2.32 3.69
C SER A 337 11.13 -2.08 5.19
N VAL A 338 9.91 -1.96 5.74
CA VAL A 338 9.69 -1.87 7.19
C VAL A 338 10.13 -3.15 7.91
N TYR A 339 9.84 -4.32 7.36
CA TYR A 339 10.39 -5.60 7.84
C TYR A 339 11.92 -5.62 7.84
N ALA A 340 12.55 -5.10 6.77
CA ALA A 340 14.01 -5.02 6.71
C ALA A 340 14.61 -4.04 7.74
N LEU A 341 13.92 -2.92 8.03
CA LEU A 341 14.30 -2.01 9.11
C LEU A 341 14.16 -2.66 10.49
N ALA A 342 13.14 -3.50 10.71
CA ALA A 342 12.93 -4.22 11.97
C ALA A 342 14.04 -5.24 12.27
N GLY A 343 14.51 -5.96 11.25
CA GLY A 343 15.73 -6.78 11.32
C GLY A 343 15.59 -8.09 12.11
N ASN A 344 14.37 -8.51 12.42
CA ASN A 344 13.98 -9.70 13.17
C ASN A 344 13.26 -10.77 12.31
N THR A 345 13.22 -10.62 10.98
CA THR A 345 12.50 -11.52 10.05
C THR A 345 12.82 -13.00 10.25
N GLY A 346 14.04 -13.33 10.67
CA GLY A 346 14.50 -14.68 11.03
C GLY A 346 13.77 -15.34 12.21
N SER A 347 12.95 -14.60 12.96
CA SER A 347 12.30 -15.04 14.20
C SER A 347 10.77 -14.86 14.23
N ILE A 348 10.19 -14.43 13.11
CA ILE A 348 8.77 -14.10 13.01
C ILE A 348 8.11 -14.80 11.82
N ASP A 349 6.78 -14.78 11.78
CA ASP A 349 5.96 -15.26 10.67
C ASP A 349 4.84 -14.26 10.34
N ASN A 350 3.97 -14.58 9.38
CA ASN A 350 2.89 -13.68 8.95
C ASN A 350 1.81 -13.43 10.03
N ASN A 351 1.79 -14.18 11.14
CA ASN A 351 0.91 -13.89 12.28
C ASN A 351 1.47 -12.77 13.17
N TYR A 352 2.74 -12.38 13.01
CA TYR A 352 3.41 -11.45 13.91
C TYR A 352 2.69 -10.09 14.05
N PRO A 353 2.23 -9.43 12.96
CA PRO A 353 1.45 -8.19 13.06
C PRO A 353 0.19 -8.33 13.93
N TYR A 354 -0.49 -9.48 13.89
CA TYR A 354 -1.71 -9.75 14.67
C TYR A 354 -1.44 -9.87 16.18
N THR A 355 -0.19 -10.11 16.59
CA THR A 355 0.22 -10.12 18.01
C THR A 355 0.79 -8.78 18.47
N HIS A 356 1.02 -7.84 17.54
CA HIS A 356 1.67 -6.55 17.76
C HIS A 356 0.86 -5.37 17.19
N SER A 357 -0.47 -5.52 17.06
CA SER A 357 -1.32 -4.50 16.44
C SER A 357 -1.30 -3.14 17.15
N ALA A 358 -0.87 -3.10 18.42
CA ALA A 358 -0.65 -1.84 19.15
C ALA A 358 0.51 -0.99 18.58
N SER A 359 1.38 -1.57 17.75
CA SER A 359 2.45 -0.89 17.02
C SER A 359 2.03 -0.47 15.61
N LEU A 360 0.71 -0.36 15.37
CA LEU A 360 0.13 0.13 14.13
C LEU A 360 -0.79 1.32 14.39
N TRP A 361 -0.89 2.22 13.42
CA TRP A 361 -1.94 3.23 13.36
C TRP A 361 -3.19 2.60 12.77
N ASP A 362 -4.18 2.36 13.63
CA ASP A 362 -5.49 1.85 13.23
C ASP A 362 -6.22 2.87 12.33
N VAL A 363 -6.66 2.42 11.15
CA VAL A 363 -7.37 3.26 10.18
C VAL A 363 -8.85 2.95 10.30
N THR A 364 -9.60 3.86 10.93
CA THR A 364 -10.98 3.56 11.36
C THR A 364 -12.07 4.17 10.47
N SER A 365 -11.71 4.70 9.29
CA SER A 365 -12.68 5.38 8.41
C SER A 365 -12.31 5.26 6.93
N GLY A 366 -13.32 5.42 6.07
CA GLY A 366 -13.20 5.20 4.62
C GLY A 366 -13.72 3.83 4.20
N SER A 367 -13.77 3.60 2.89
CA SER A 367 -14.29 2.37 2.30
C SER A 367 -13.71 2.16 0.89
N ASN A 368 -13.54 0.90 0.49
CA ASN A 368 -13.20 0.49 -0.88
C ASN A 368 -14.42 -0.02 -1.68
N GLY A 369 -15.64 0.25 -1.20
CA GLY A 369 -16.89 -0.11 -1.86
C GLY A 369 -17.88 -0.84 -0.95
N THR A 370 -18.81 -1.57 -1.59
CA THR A 370 -19.88 -2.30 -0.91
C THR A 370 -19.66 -3.79 -1.01
N CYS A 371 -19.78 -4.50 0.12
CA CYS A 371 -19.42 -5.92 0.20
C CYS A 371 -20.43 -6.75 0.99
N PRO A 372 -20.48 -8.08 0.74
CA PRO A 372 -21.40 -8.97 1.45
C PRO A 372 -21.23 -8.92 2.97
N THR A 373 -19.98 -8.83 3.43
CA THR A 373 -19.65 -8.59 4.83
C THR A 373 -19.09 -7.17 4.95
N VAL A 374 -19.74 -6.32 5.77
CA VAL A 374 -19.45 -4.88 5.86
C VAL A 374 -17.98 -4.58 6.13
N GLN A 375 -17.37 -5.30 7.08
CA GLN A 375 -15.98 -5.10 7.50
C GLN A 375 -14.94 -5.51 6.45
N TRP A 376 -15.33 -6.19 5.37
CA TRP A 376 -14.40 -6.43 4.26
C TRP A 376 -14.12 -5.17 3.46
N CYS A 377 -14.98 -4.15 3.56
CA CYS A 377 -14.92 -2.99 2.68
C CYS A 377 -15.10 -1.64 3.37
N ASN A 378 -15.38 -1.65 4.66
CA ASN A 378 -15.48 -0.45 5.47
C ASN A 378 -14.43 -0.52 6.56
N ALA A 379 -13.61 0.53 6.62
CA ALA A 379 -12.66 0.68 7.69
C ALA A 379 -13.37 0.83 9.04
N ARG A 380 -12.80 0.27 10.10
CA ARG A 380 -13.36 0.30 11.45
C ARG A 380 -12.25 0.14 12.49
N THR A 381 -12.60 0.23 13.76
CA THR A 381 -11.65 -0.12 14.83
C THR A 381 -11.24 -1.59 14.74
N GLY A 382 -9.93 -1.84 14.83
CA GLY A 382 -9.33 -3.16 14.75
C GLY A 382 -9.14 -3.61 13.30
N TRP A 383 -9.36 -4.90 13.02
CA TRP A 383 -9.19 -5.39 11.66
C TRP A 383 -10.35 -5.03 10.75
N ASP A 384 -10.02 -4.57 9.55
CA ASP A 384 -10.91 -4.46 8.38
C ASP A 384 -10.22 -4.88 7.08
N GLY A 385 -11.01 -5.11 6.04
CA GLY A 385 -10.47 -5.58 4.76
C GLY A 385 -9.57 -4.57 4.04
N PRO A 386 -9.97 -3.31 3.84
CA PRO A 386 -9.16 -2.37 3.05
C PRO A 386 -7.82 -2.03 3.71
N THR A 387 -7.76 -2.03 5.05
CA THR A 387 -6.58 -1.57 5.80
C THR A 387 -5.92 -2.61 6.71
N GLY A 388 -6.49 -3.81 6.81
CA GLY A 388 -5.98 -4.85 7.68
C GLY A 388 -6.01 -4.38 9.13
N LEU A 389 -4.85 -4.48 9.80
CA LEU A 389 -4.62 -3.97 11.16
C LEU A 389 -4.21 -2.49 11.21
N GLY A 390 -4.13 -1.82 10.05
CA GLY A 390 -3.67 -0.43 9.93
C GLY A 390 -2.27 -0.30 9.33
N THR A 391 -1.61 0.82 9.61
CA THR A 391 -0.32 1.19 8.99
C THR A 391 0.81 1.27 10.01
N PRO A 392 2.10 1.24 9.60
CA PRO A 392 3.21 1.20 10.54
C PRO A 392 3.23 2.40 11.52
N ASN A 393 3.29 2.11 12.82
CA ASN A 393 3.67 3.07 13.85
C ASN A 393 5.06 2.69 14.38
N GLY A 394 6.08 2.97 13.56
CA GLY A 394 7.41 2.41 13.69
C GLY A 394 7.50 0.97 13.19
N ILE A 395 8.49 0.25 13.69
CA ILE A 395 8.86 -1.10 13.22
C ILE A 395 8.37 -2.22 14.16
N GLY A 396 7.61 -1.91 15.21
CA GLY A 396 7.30 -2.88 16.28
C GLY A 396 6.37 -4.04 15.88
N ALA A 397 5.56 -3.84 14.84
CA ALA A 397 4.66 -4.87 14.30
C ALA A 397 5.32 -5.73 13.21
N PHE A 398 6.61 -5.53 12.94
CA PHE A 398 7.35 -6.10 11.82
C PHE A 398 8.64 -6.78 12.27
#